data_AF-A0A2E7Q0I7-F1
#
_entry.id   AF-A0A2E7Q0I7-F1
#
_cell.length_a   1.000
_cell.length_b   1.000
_cell.length_c   1.000
_cell.angle_alpha   90.00
_cell.angle_beta   90.00
_cell.angle_gamma   90.00
#
_symmetry.space_group_name_H-M   'P 1'
#
loop_
_entity.id
_entity.type
_entity.pdbx_description
1 polymer ?
#
loop_
_entity_poly.entity_id
_entity_poly.type
_entity_poly.pdbx_seq_one_letter_code
_entity_poly.pdbx_strand_id
1 'polypeptide(L)' 'MIRSMTGFASGSGTHGAFGWSTEIRAVNGKGLDIRVRAPDWVEGLEAGLRKQVAAVANRGNVTVS' A
#
# COMPACT_ATOMS: atom_id res chain seq x y z
N MET A 1 -8.78 15.46 8.52
CA MET A 1 -9.73 14.49 9.11
C MET A 1 -10.20 13.54 8.02
N ILE A 2 -9.74 12.28 8.02
CA ILE A 2 -10.12 11.28 6.98
C ILE A 2 -11.52 10.75 7.36
N ARG A 3 -12.57 11.33 6.78
CA ARG A 3 -13.98 11.01 7.11
C ARG A 3 -14.47 9.66 6.55
N SER A 4 -13.59 8.80 6.05
CA SER A 4 -14.01 7.53 5.44
C SER A 4 -12.92 6.46 5.41
N MET A 5 -12.06 6.37 6.44
CA MET A 5 -11.06 5.30 6.51
C MET A 5 -11.75 3.96 6.77
N THR A 6 -11.59 3.01 5.84
CA THR A 6 -12.18 1.66 5.90
C THR A 6 -11.17 0.60 6.28
N GLY A 7 -9.87 0.94 6.29
CA GLY A 7 -8.81 0.03 6.69
C GLY A 7 -7.51 0.77 6.96
N PHE A 8 -6.74 0.22 7.90
CA PHE A 8 -5.40 0.66 8.23
C PHE A 8 -4.57 -0.56 8.60
N ALA A 9 -3.33 -0.60 8.12
CA ALA A 9 -2.32 -1.54 8.57
C ALA A 9 -0.96 -0.86 8.55
N SER A 10 -0.09 -1.21 9.48
CA SER A 10 1.32 -0.82 9.46
C SER A 10 2.19 -2.03 9.78
N GLY A 11 3.41 -2.00 9.26
CA GLY A 11 4.40 -3.02 9.48
C GLY A 11 5.79 -2.43 9.30
N SER A 12 6.79 -3.11 9.84
CA SER A 12 8.19 -2.76 9.61
C SER A 12 9.00 -4.03 9.50
N GLY A 13 10.16 -3.91 8.86
CA GLY A 13 11.05 -5.03 8.63
C GLY A 13 12.49 -4.56 8.50
N THR A 14 13.40 -5.50 8.67
CA THR A 14 14.82 -5.28 8.45
C THR A 14 15.40 -6.46 7.68
N HIS A 15 16.39 -6.21 6.85
CA HIS A 15 17.15 -7.22 6.13
C HIS A 15 18.57 -6.72 5.88
N GLY A 16 19.56 -7.31 6.55
CA GLY A 16 20.94 -6.83 6.51
C GLY A 16 21.05 -5.38 6.96
N ALA A 17 21.61 -4.51 6.11
CA ALA A 17 21.74 -3.08 6.36
C ALA A 17 20.46 -2.28 6.05
N PHE A 18 19.42 -2.91 5.51
CA PHE A 18 18.19 -2.23 5.13
C PHE A 18 17.12 -2.36 6.21
N GLY A 19 16.43 -1.25 6.48
CA GLY A 19 15.23 -1.21 7.29
C GLY A 19 14.13 -0.51 6.51
N TRP A 20 12.89 -0.93 6.73
CA TRP A 20 11.73 -0.28 6.13
C TRP A 20 10.55 -0.28 7.09
N SER A 21 9.68 0.71 6.88
CA SER A 21 8.34 0.77 7.44
C SER A 21 7.36 0.84 6.29
N THR A 22 6.27 0.12 6.40
CA THR A 22 5.19 0.09 5.43
C THR A 22 3.89 0.47 6.12
N GLU A 23 3.08 1.28 5.46
CA GLU A 23 1.76 1.67 5.89
C GLU A 23 0.75 1.47 4.75
N ILE A 24 -0.42 0.95 5.08
CA ILE A 24 -1.54 0.79 4.17
C ILE A 24 -2.73 1.54 4.75
N ARG A 25 -3.28 2.45 3.97
CA ARG A 25 -4.52 3.18 4.29
C ARG A 25 -5.55 2.92 3.21
N ALA A 26 -6.75 2.51 3.60
CA ALA A 26 -7.87 2.34 2.70
C ALA A 26 -9.00 3.31 3.08
N VAL A 27 -9.63 3.91 2.08
CA VAL A 27 -10.85 4.71 2.25
C VAL A 27 -11.97 4.21 1.35
N ASN A 28 -13.21 4.51 1.73
CA ASN A 28 -14.37 4.17 0.91
C ASN A 28 -14.31 4.89 -0.44
N GLY A 29 -14.29 4.12 -1.52
CA GLY A 29 -14.32 4.59 -2.91
C GLY A 29 -15.27 3.70 -3.71
N LYS A 30 -15.87 4.19 -4.80
CA LYS A 30 -16.83 3.41 -5.60
C LYS A 30 -16.13 2.30 -6.41
N GLY A 31 -14.98 2.62 -7.01
CA GLY A 31 -14.10 1.66 -7.69
C GLY A 31 -12.89 1.31 -6.83
N LEU A 32 -11.98 0.51 -7.41
CA LEU A 32 -10.68 0.22 -6.83
C LEU A 32 -9.62 1.16 -7.43
N ASP A 33 -9.07 2.05 -6.61
CA ASP A 33 -7.90 2.86 -6.95
C ASP A 33 -6.76 2.45 -6.04
N ILE A 34 -5.61 2.10 -6.62
CA ILE A 34 -4.43 1.68 -5.86
C ILE A 34 -3.32 2.69 -6.13
N ARG A 35 -2.78 3.27 -5.06
CA ARG A 35 -1.60 4.12 -5.10
C ARG A 35 -0.51 3.49 -4.26
N VAL A 36 0.61 3.16 -4.89
CA VAL A 36 1.80 2.65 -4.20
C VAL A 36 2.85 3.74 -4.26
N ARG A 37 3.51 3.99 -3.12
CA ARG A 37 4.74 4.76 -3.03
C ARG A 37 5.81 3.79 -2.56
N ALA A 38 6.71 3.46 -3.45
CA ALA A 38 7.84 2.62 -3.17
C ALA A 38 9.12 3.37 -3.55
N PRO A 39 10.28 3.01 -2.95
CA PRO A 39 11.55 3.49 -3.45
C PRO A 39 11.77 3.08 -4.91
N ASP A 40 12.28 4.01 -5.71
CA ASP A 40 12.53 3.83 -7.14
C ASP A 40 13.79 3.01 -7.45
N TRP A 41 14.69 2.87 -6.48
CA TRP A 41 15.91 2.07 -6.58
C TRP A 41 15.67 0.55 -6.48
N VAL A 42 14.47 0.11 -6.10
CA VAL A 42 14.10 -1.33 -6.10
C VAL A 42 13.23 -1.62 -7.31
N GLU A 43 13.85 -2.20 -8.34
CA GLU A 43 13.16 -2.53 -9.58
C GLU A 43 11.98 -3.48 -9.33
N GLY A 44 10.81 -3.13 -9.87
CA GLY A 44 9.60 -3.95 -9.81
C GLY A 44 8.84 -3.92 -8.48
N LEU A 45 9.35 -3.25 -7.44
CA LEU A 45 8.70 -3.22 -6.12
C LEU A 45 7.30 -2.59 -6.18
N GLU A 46 7.15 -1.44 -6.83
CA GLU A 46 5.86 -0.77 -6.95
C GLU A 46 4.81 -1.68 -7.64
N ALA A 47 5.19 -2.25 -8.78
CA ALA A 47 4.32 -3.14 -9.56
C ALA A 47 3.95 -4.41 -8.77
N GLY A 48 4.92 -4.99 -8.06
CA GLY A 48 4.71 -6.15 -7.18
C GLY A 48 3.71 -5.86 -6.08
N LEU A 49 3.89 -4.76 -5.34
CA LEU A 49 2.98 -4.35 -4.27
C LEU A 49 1.57 -4.05 -4.82
N ARG A 50 1.49 -3.33 -5.94
CA ARG A 50 0.20 -3.05 -6.61
C ARG A 50 -0.53 -4.34 -6.96
N LYS A 51 0.17 -5.33 -7.51
CA LYS A 51 -0.42 -6.64 -7.86
C LYS A 51 -0.95 -7.38 -6.63
N GLN A 52 -0.20 -7.39 -5.53
CA GLN A 52 -0.62 -8.03 -4.29
C GLN A 52 -1.89 -7.38 -3.71
N VAL A 53 -1.95 -6.04 -3.68
CA VAL A 53 -3.15 -5.33 -3.22
C VAL A 53 -4.34 -5.60 -4.14
N ALA A 54 -4.14 -5.56 -5.47
CA ALA A 54 -5.20 -5.81 -6.45
C ALA A 54 -5.77 -7.24 -6.38
N ALA A 55 -4.99 -8.21 -5.87
CA ALA A 55 -5.45 -9.59 -5.71
C ALA A 55 -6.45 -9.76 -4.55
N VAL A 56 -6.49 -8.83 -3.58
CA VAL A 56 -7.30 -8.94 -2.36
C VAL A 56 -8.34 -7.84 -2.19
N ALA A 57 -8.06 -6.63 -2.69
CA ALA A 57 -8.97 -5.49 -2.60
C ALA A 57 -9.84 -5.42 -3.86
N ASN A 58 -11.17 -5.40 -3.69
CA ASN A 58 -12.12 -5.32 -4.82
C ASN A 58 -12.71 -3.91 -5.01
N ARG A 59 -12.54 -3.00 -4.03
CA ARG A 59 -13.13 -1.66 -4.00
C ARG A 59 -12.39 -0.78 -3.00
N GLY A 60 -12.46 0.53 -3.18
CA GLY A 60 -11.90 1.52 -2.29
C GLY A 60 -10.67 2.19 -2.88
N ASN A 61 -10.22 3.27 -2.25
CA ASN A 61 -8.92 3.85 -2.58
C ASN A 61 -7.92 3.36 -1.54
N VAL A 62 -6.92 2.58 -1.99
CA VAL A 62 -5.88 1.99 -1.16
C VAL A 62 -4.56 2.69 -1.45
N THR A 63 -3.96 3.29 -0.43
CA THR A 63 -2.61 3.86 -0.49
C THR A 63 -1.65 2.99 0.30
N VAL A 64 -0.56 2.58 -0.34
CA VAL A 64 0.58 1.88 0.26
C VAL A 64 1.79 2.82 0.22
N SER A 65 2.48 2.99 1.34
CA SER A 65 3.66 3.86 1.46
C SER A 65 4.70 3.34 2.43
#